data_AF-A0A173Z1D5-F1
#
_entry.id   AF-A0A173Z1D5-F1
#
_cell.length_a   1.000
_cell.length_b   1.000
_cell.length_c   1.000
_cell.angle_alpha   90.00
_cell.angle_beta   90.00
_cell.angle_gamma   90.00
#
_symmetry.space_group_name_H-M   'P 1'
#
loop_
_entity.id
_entity.type
_entity.pdbx_description
1 polymer ?
#
loop_
_entity_poly.entity_id
_entity_poly.type
_entity_poly.pdbx_seq_one_letter_code
_entity_poly.pdbx_strand_id
1 'polypeptide(L)'
;MSALVWKLLRQHISIGQLAGFFLANLFGMMIVLLSVQFYKDVIPVFTEGDSFMKKDFIIATKKISTLGSFAGKSNTFTAEDITDLKKQPFTKTIGAFTPSQFKVSAGLGMQEAGIHLSTDMFFESVPDEFVDIKLDKWHFDESTHTIPIIIPRNYLNLYNFGFAQSRNLPKLSEGLMSLIQMDIMMRGNGRVEQYKGNIVGFSNRLNTILVPQSFMKWANENFAPGAEAQPSRLIIEVNNPADSSIAGYFQKKGYETEDGKLDAGKTTYFLRLIVGIVLGVGLFISILSFYILMLSIFLLLQKNTTKLESLLLIGYSPNRVALPYQLLTVGLNIVVLVLSVGLVYWLRGYYLNSIQLLFPQLETGSLWVAVSMGILLFLVVSVINILTVRKKIFSIWTHKS
;
A
#
# COMPACT_ATOMS: atom_id res chain seq x y z
N MET A 1 53.13 -3.19 -19.11
CA MET A 1 53.08 -1.70 -19.06
C MET A 1 51.93 -1.16 -18.19
N SER A 2 50.68 -1.65 -18.31
CA SER A 2 49.62 -1.41 -17.30
C SER A 2 49.96 -1.96 -15.90
N ALA A 3 50.71 -3.06 -15.85
CA ALA A 3 51.13 -3.73 -14.63
C ALA A 3 52.00 -2.87 -13.70
N LEU A 4 52.81 -1.93 -14.22
CA LEU A 4 53.68 -1.08 -13.39
C LEU A 4 52.87 -0.01 -12.65
N VAL A 5 51.94 0.67 -13.34
CA VAL A 5 51.02 1.63 -12.73
C VAL A 5 50.07 0.92 -11.76
N TRP A 6 49.61 -0.29 -12.10
CA TRP A 6 48.81 -1.13 -11.20
C TRP A 6 49.56 -1.56 -9.94
N LYS A 7 50.84 -1.93 -10.07
CA LYS A 7 51.70 -2.31 -8.94
C LYS A 7 51.96 -1.11 -8.03
N LEU A 8 52.12 0.08 -8.60
CA LEU A 8 52.31 1.34 -7.89
C LEU A 8 51.03 1.79 -7.15
N LEU A 9 49.85 1.58 -7.76
CA LEU A 9 48.54 1.75 -7.11
C LEU A 9 48.42 0.85 -5.87
N ARG A 10 48.69 -0.45 -6.04
CA ARG A 10 48.52 -1.47 -4.99
C ARG A 10 49.46 -1.26 -3.80
N GLN A 11 50.63 -0.65 -4.02
CA GLN A 11 51.65 -0.47 -3.01
C GLN A 11 51.45 0.79 -2.14
N HIS A 12 50.65 1.75 -2.60
CA HIS A 12 50.43 3.02 -1.90
C HIS A 12 49.01 3.24 -1.40
N ILE A 13 48.01 2.52 -1.91
CA ILE A 13 46.63 2.65 -1.42
C ILE A 13 46.51 2.15 0.03
N SER A 14 45.96 3.00 0.91
CA SER A 14 45.57 2.60 2.25
C SER A 14 44.37 1.64 2.18
N ILE A 15 44.60 0.39 2.59
CA ILE A 15 43.58 -0.67 2.65
C ILE A 15 42.37 -0.21 3.48
N GLY A 16 42.60 0.53 4.57
CA GLY A 16 41.54 1.06 5.42
C GLY A 16 40.65 2.10 4.73
N GLN A 17 41.20 2.93 3.83
CA GLN A 17 40.42 3.91 3.08
C GLN A 17 39.58 3.24 1.98
N LEU A 18 40.12 2.23 1.30
CA LEU A 18 39.35 1.42 0.34
C LEU A 18 38.23 0.64 1.03
N ALA A 19 38.53 0.02 2.18
CA ALA A 19 37.53 -0.70 2.97
C ALA A 19 36.44 0.25 3.47
N GLY A 20 36.81 1.45 3.95
CA GLY A 20 35.86 2.48 4.36
C GLY A 20 34.94 2.93 3.23
N PHE A 21 35.49 3.20 2.04
CA PHE A 21 34.69 3.51 0.85
C PHE A 21 33.76 2.36 0.47
N PHE A 22 34.29 1.14 0.41
CA PHE A 22 33.53 -0.05 0.05
C PHE A 22 32.34 -0.25 0.99
N LEU A 23 32.58 -0.23 2.30
CA LEU A 23 31.54 -0.41 3.31
C LEU A 23 30.52 0.72 3.27
N ALA A 24 30.96 1.98 3.22
CA ALA A 24 30.04 3.11 3.20
C ALA A 24 29.18 3.16 1.93
N ASN A 25 29.74 2.80 0.76
CA ASN A 25 28.99 2.71 -0.49
C ASN A 25 28.04 1.50 -0.50
N LEU A 26 28.47 0.37 0.06
CA LEU A 26 27.62 -0.82 0.24
C LEU A 26 26.41 -0.51 1.11
N PHE A 27 26.61 0.12 2.28
CA PHE A 27 25.51 0.49 3.17
C PHE A 27 24.62 1.57 2.56
N GLY A 28 25.19 2.61 1.96
CA GLY A 28 24.43 3.66 1.29
C GLY A 28 23.53 3.11 0.18
N MET A 29 24.09 2.28 -0.71
CA MET A 29 23.33 1.64 -1.79
C MET A 29 22.30 0.65 -1.24
N MET A 30 22.63 -0.15 -0.23
CA MET A 30 21.69 -1.07 0.41
C MET A 30 20.50 -0.32 1.02
N ILE A 31 20.72 0.78 1.75
CA ILE A 31 19.66 1.59 2.36
C ILE A 31 18.72 2.12 1.28
N VAL A 32 19.26 2.65 0.18
CA VAL A 32 18.45 3.22 -0.90
C VAL A 32 17.62 2.13 -1.58
N LEU A 33 18.24 1.01 -1.95
CA LEU A 33 17.55 -0.10 -2.61
C LEU A 33 16.47 -0.73 -1.73
N LEU A 34 16.79 -0.97 -0.46
CA LEU A 34 15.85 -1.54 0.49
C LEU A 34 14.66 -0.62 0.70
N SER A 35 14.88 0.70 0.77
CA SER A 35 13.81 1.69 0.95
C SER A 35 12.83 1.71 -0.22
N VAL A 36 13.34 1.70 -1.46
CA VAL A 36 12.49 1.64 -2.67
C VAL A 36 11.72 0.32 -2.73
N GLN A 37 12.39 -0.80 -2.48
CA GLN A 37 11.77 -2.12 -2.55
C GLN A 37 10.71 -2.29 -1.46
N PHE A 38 11.02 -1.91 -0.22
CA PHE A 38 10.11 -1.96 0.91
C PHE A 38 8.86 -1.12 0.64
N TYR A 39 9.02 0.10 0.12
CA TYR A 39 7.89 0.94 -0.25
C TYR A 39 6.97 0.27 -1.28
N LYS A 40 7.55 -0.37 -2.30
CA LYS A 40 6.80 -1.08 -3.34
C LYS A 40 6.11 -2.35 -2.84
N ASP A 41 6.74 -3.08 -1.93
CA ASP A 41 6.18 -4.31 -1.37
C ASP A 41 5.10 -4.03 -0.31
N VAL A 42 5.18 -2.89 0.39
CA VAL A 42 4.27 -2.56 1.50
C VAL A 42 3.08 -1.69 1.08
N ILE A 43 3.21 -0.87 0.03
CA ILE A 43 2.09 -0.01 -0.41
C ILE A 43 0.81 -0.77 -0.81
N PRO A 44 0.86 -1.97 -1.43
CA PRO A 44 -0.35 -2.73 -1.78
C PRO A 44 -1.16 -3.13 -0.54
N VAL A 45 -0.50 -3.39 0.59
CA VAL A 45 -1.15 -3.70 1.88
C VAL A 45 -2.14 -2.60 2.30
N PHE A 46 -1.85 -1.35 1.93
CA PHE A 46 -2.68 -0.19 2.27
C PHE A 46 -3.58 0.28 1.13
N THR A 47 -3.49 -0.31 -0.07
CA THR A 47 -4.13 0.21 -1.29
C THR A 47 -4.92 -0.83 -2.09
N GLU A 48 -4.67 -2.12 -1.95
CA GLU A 48 -5.47 -3.17 -2.58
C GLU A 48 -6.83 -3.29 -1.88
N GLY A 49 -7.89 -3.00 -2.63
CA GLY A 49 -9.28 -3.07 -2.18
C GLY A 49 -10.04 -4.23 -2.80
N ASP A 50 -11.20 -4.55 -2.23
CA ASP A 50 -12.07 -5.65 -2.68
C ASP A 50 -12.42 -5.61 -4.17
N SER A 51 -12.48 -6.78 -4.79
CA SER A 51 -12.82 -6.97 -6.20
C SER A 51 -14.27 -6.58 -6.58
N PHE A 52 -15.16 -6.38 -5.61
CA PHE A 52 -16.60 -6.21 -5.85
C PHE A 52 -17.08 -4.75 -5.87
N MET A 53 -16.23 -3.82 -5.42
CA MET A 53 -16.61 -2.42 -5.31
C MET A 53 -15.60 -1.58 -6.09
N LYS A 54 -16.06 -0.45 -6.66
CA LYS A 54 -15.15 0.46 -7.39
C LYS A 54 -13.94 0.85 -6.53
N LYS A 55 -12.78 0.98 -7.17
CA LYS A 55 -11.51 1.07 -6.43
C LYS A 55 -11.43 2.27 -5.48
N ASP A 56 -12.04 3.41 -5.81
CA ASP A 56 -11.83 4.68 -5.08
C ASP A 56 -13.09 5.27 -4.43
N PHE A 57 -13.60 4.65 -3.35
CA PHE A 57 -14.66 5.25 -2.52
C PHE A 57 -14.31 5.33 -1.03
N ILE A 58 -14.95 6.27 -0.36
CA ILE A 58 -14.94 6.50 1.08
C ILE A 58 -16.37 6.40 1.60
N ILE A 59 -16.57 5.74 2.74
CA ILE A 59 -17.84 5.72 3.44
C ILE A 59 -17.79 6.75 4.55
N ALA A 60 -18.74 7.69 4.54
CA ALA A 60 -18.85 8.76 5.51
C ALA A 60 -20.02 8.53 6.46
N THR A 61 -19.80 8.77 7.75
CA THR A 61 -20.81 8.78 8.81
C THR A 61 -20.73 10.09 9.59
N LYS A 62 -21.84 10.50 10.21
CA LYS A 62 -21.80 11.61 11.17
C LYS A 62 -21.26 11.10 12.51
N LYS A 63 -20.37 11.87 13.14
CA LYS A 63 -19.83 11.53 14.45
C LYS A 63 -20.95 11.41 15.48
N ILE A 64 -21.01 10.27 16.15
CA ILE A 64 -21.96 10.05 17.23
C ILE A 64 -21.44 10.76 18.49
N SER A 65 -22.07 11.87 18.84
CA SER A 65 -21.80 12.58 20.11
C SER A 65 -22.75 12.08 21.18
N THR A 66 -22.21 11.72 22.35
CA THR A 66 -22.98 11.30 23.54
C THR A 66 -23.99 12.37 23.94
N LEU A 67 -23.59 13.64 23.98
CA LEU A 67 -24.49 14.77 24.28
C LEU A 67 -25.54 15.02 23.19
N GLY A 68 -25.20 14.78 21.92
CA GLY A 68 -26.12 14.97 20.79
C GLY A 68 -27.24 13.93 20.73
N SER A 69 -26.93 12.69 21.11
CA SER A 69 -27.89 11.57 21.12
C SER A 69 -28.95 11.72 22.22
N PHE A 70 -28.60 12.32 23.38
CA PHE A 70 -29.56 12.68 24.42
C PHE A 70 -30.41 13.91 24.07
N ALA A 71 -29.90 14.81 23.21
CA ALA A 71 -30.59 16.02 22.77
C ALA A 71 -31.48 15.84 21.53
N GLY A 72 -31.67 14.60 21.05
CA GLY A 72 -32.53 14.30 19.91
C GLY A 72 -32.00 14.77 18.55
N LYS A 73 -30.71 15.10 18.42
CA LYS A 73 -30.12 15.42 17.12
C LYS A 73 -30.00 14.15 16.28
N SER A 74 -30.52 14.18 15.04
CA SER A 74 -30.39 13.05 14.13
C SER A 74 -28.94 12.88 13.68
N ASN A 75 -28.46 11.63 13.66
CA ASN A 75 -27.14 11.27 13.12
C ASN A 75 -27.21 10.92 11.62
N THR A 76 -28.27 11.39 10.95
CA THR A 76 -28.56 11.15 9.53
C THR A 76 -28.11 12.33 8.67
N PHE A 77 -27.77 12.06 7.43
CA PHE A 77 -27.43 13.09 6.45
C PHE A 77 -28.69 13.74 5.89
N THR A 78 -28.67 15.07 5.78
CA THR A 78 -29.74 15.84 5.13
C THR A 78 -29.46 16.01 3.64
N ALA A 79 -30.46 16.43 2.87
CA ALA A 79 -30.28 16.77 1.46
C ALA A 79 -29.24 17.89 1.26
N GLU A 80 -29.12 18.82 2.21
CA GLU A 80 -28.12 19.88 2.20
C GLU A 80 -26.70 19.33 2.41
N ASP A 81 -26.51 18.39 3.34
CA ASP A 81 -25.21 17.73 3.57
C ASP A 81 -24.72 17.03 2.30
N ILE A 82 -25.62 16.29 1.63
CA ILE A 82 -25.32 15.56 0.39
C ILE A 82 -24.95 16.54 -0.73
N THR A 83 -25.69 17.65 -0.84
CA THR A 83 -25.45 18.68 -1.86
C THR A 83 -24.11 19.38 -1.63
N ASP A 84 -23.74 19.67 -0.37
CA ASP A 84 -22.47 20.30 -0.03
C ASP A 84 -21.27 19.36 -0.30
N LEU A 85 -21.40 18.08 0.04
CA LEU A 85 -20.42 17.05 -0.29
C LEU A 85 -20.23 16.87 -1.80
N LYS A 86 -21.33 16.93 -2.58
CA LYS A 86 -21.30 16.82 -4.04
C LYS A 86 -20.57 17.99 -4.71
N LYS A 87 -20.53 19.17 -4.07
CA LYS A 87 -19.81 20.35 -4.58
C LYS A 87 -18.30 20.31 -4.32
N GLN A 88 -17.82 19.40 -3.48
CA GLN A 88 -16.41 19.36 -3.14
C GLN A 88 -15.57 18.87 -4.33
N PRO A 89 -14.39 19.46 -4.57
CA PRO A 89 -13.56 19.15 -5.76
C PRO A 89 -12.99 17.72 -5.74
N PHE A 90 -12.96 17.06 -4.57
CA PHE A 90 -12.52 15.68 -4.43
C PHE A 90 -13.60 14.65 -4.75
N THR A 91 -14.87 15.05 -4.82
CA THR A 91 -16.03 14.17 -5.02
C THR A 91 -16.30 13.97 -6.51
N LYS A 92 -16.33 12.71 -6.97
CA LYS A 92 -16.82 12.35 -8.31
C LYS A 92 -18.33 12.10 -8.29
N THR A 93 -18.74 11.15 -7.45
CA THR A 93 -20.12 10.68 -7.33
C THR A 93 -20.43 10.41 -5.86
N ILE A 94 -21.70 10.56 -5.47
CA ILE A 94 -22.17 10.31 -4.11
C ILE A 94 -23.42 9.45 -4.13
N GLY A 95 -23.43 8.42 -3.30
CA GLY A 95 -24.56 7.53 -3.05
C GLY A 95 -24.90 7.52 -1.56
N ALA A 96 -26.15 7.16 -1.26
CA ALA A 96 -26.64 7.00 0.10
C ALA A 96 -26.90 5.53 0.39
N PHE A 97 -26.54 5.08 1.59
CA PHE A 97 -26.96 3.75 2.03
C PHE A 97 -28.45 3.78 2.35
N THR A 98 -29.19 2.79 1.85
CA THR A 98 -30.60 2.60 2.17
C THR A 98 -30.73 1.46 3.18
N PRO A 99 -31.05 1.74 4.45
CA PRO A 99 -31.25 0.70 5.46
C PRO A 99 -32.65 0.07 5.35
N SER A 100 -32.75 -1.20 5.75
CA SER A 100 -34.03 -1.89 5.92
C SER A 100 -34.88 -1.21 7.00
N GLN A 101 -36.13 -0.87 6.67
CA GLN A 101 -37.12 -0.30 7.59
C GLN A 101 -38.04 -1.36 8.22
N PHE A 102 -37.74 -2.64 7.98
CA PHE A 102 -38.46 -3.80 8.46
C PHE A 102 -37.54 -4.70 9.29
N LYS A 103 -38.13 -5.60 10.08
CA LYS A 103 -37.35 -6.54 10.88
C LYS A 103 -36.89 -7.70 10.01
N VAL A 104 -35.61 -8.04 10.13
CA VAL A 104 -35.01 -9.18 9.43
C VAL A 104 -34.36 -10.09 10.44
N SER A 105 -34.55 -11.39 10.30
CA SER A 105 -33.76 -12.39 11.01
C SER A 105 -33.23 -13.44 10.04
N ALA A 106 -32.01 -13.91 10.30
CA ALA A 106 -31.40 -15.03 9.58
C ALA A 106 -31.39 -16.27 10.47
N GLY A 107 -31.90 -17.36 9.91
CA GLY A 107 -31.70 -18.72 10.35
C GLY A 107 -30.55 -19.36 9.57
N LEU A 108 -29.58 -19.91 10.29
CA LEU A 108 -28.67 -20.92 9.77
C LEU A 108 -29.12 -22.26 10.33
N GLY A 109 -29.78 -23.05 9.47
CA GLY A 109 -30.20 -24.41 9.77
C GLY A 109 -29.35 -25.41 8.99
N MET A 110 -28.39 -26.06 9.65
CA MET A 110 -27.81 -27.30 9.13
C MET A 110 -28.52 -28.46 9.82
N GLN A 111 -29.59 -28.97 9.19
CA GLN A 111 -30.40 -30.07 9.73
C GLN A 111 -29.55 -31.28 10.13
N GLU A 112 -28.47 -31.56 9.39
CA GLU A 112 -27.57 -32.70 9.63
C GLU A 112 -26.60 -32.49 10.80
N ALA A 113 -26.36 -31.23 11.20
CA ALA A 113 -25.44 -30.88 12.29
C ALA A 113 -26.15 -30.42 13.58
N GLY A 114 -27.50 -30.39 13.59
CA GLY A 114 -28.30 -29.97 14.76
C GLY A 114 -28.15 -28.49 15.14
N ILE A 115 -27.62 -27.66 14.24
CA ILE A 115 -27.39 -26.23 14.49
C ILE A 115 -28.63 -25.46 14.03
N HIS A 116 -29.36 -24.88 14.97
CA HIS A 116 -30.41 -23.89 14.74
C HIS A 116 -29.97 -22.55 15.33
N LEU A 117 -29.32 -21.73 14.51
CA LEU A 117 -28.95 -20.37 14.89
C LEU A 117 -29.94 -19.41 14.24
N SER A 118 -30.76 -18.73 15.03
CA SER A 118 -31.59 -17.61 14.56
C SER A 118 -31.07 -16.33 15.19
N THR A 119 -30.82 -15.32 14.38
CA THR A 119 -30.31 -14.02 14.85
C THR A 119 -31.00 -12.89 14.11
N ASP A 120 -31.28 -11.80 14.83
CA ASP A 120 -31.73 -10.56 14.21
C ASP A 120 -30.58 -9.98 13.38
N MET A 121 -30.91 -9.53 12.18
CA MET A 121 -29.97 -8.92 11.25
C MET A 121 -30.59 -7.66 10.65
N PHE A 122 -29.79 -6.93 9.88
CA PHE A 122 -30.26 -5.80 9.10
C PHE A 122 -29.67 -5.89 7.70
N PHE A 123 -30.37 -5.30 6.74
CA PHE A 123 -29.86 -5.12 5.39
C PHE A 123 -29.57 -3.65 5.14
N GLU A 124 -28.56 -3.40 4.34
CA GLU A 124 -28.37 -2.11 3.67
C GLU A 124 -28.20 -2.33 2.17
N SER A 125 -28.54 -1.34 1.37
CA SER A 125 -28.20 -1.32 -0.05
C SER A 125 -27.46 -0.04 -0.40
N VAL A 126 -26.66 -0.12 -1.45
CA VAL A 126 -25.99 1.02 -2.09
C VAL A 126 -26.46 1.12 -3.54
N PRO A 127 -26.41 2.32 -4.16
CA PRO A 127 -26.73 2.45 -5.56
C PRO A 127 -25.84 1.55 -6.42
N ASP A 128 -26.42 0.92 -7.44
CA ASP A 128 -25.76 -0.11 -8.25
C ASP A 128 -24.48 0.40 -8.93
N GLU A 129 -24.36 1.71 -9.17
CA GLU A 129 -23.16 2.33 -9.75
C GLU A 129 -21.88 2.21 -8.90
N PHE A 130 -22.01 1.91 -7.60
CA PHE A 130 -20.89 1.69 -6.68
C PHE A 130 -20.43 0.23 -6.59
N VAL A 131 -21.24 -0.67 -7.15
CA VAL A 131 -21.04 -2.11 -7.15
C VAL A 131 -20.40 -2.49 -8.49
N ASP A 132 -19.09 -2.76 -8.48
CA ASP A 132 -18.32 -3.05 -9.69
C ASP A 132 -18.38 -4.55 -9.98
N ILE A 133 -19.42 -4.97 -10.70
CA ILE A 133 -19.76 -6.38 -10.76
C ILE A 133 -20.05 -6.85 -12.20
N LYS A 134 -19.19 -7.74 -12.67
CA LYS A 134 -19.42 -8.72 -13.75
C LYS A 134 -20.21 -9.95 -13.26
N LEU A 135 -21.24 -9.79 -12.44
CA LEU A 135 -22.01 -10.94 -11.94
C LEU A 135 -23.42 -10.86 -12.49
N ASP A 136 -23.72 -11.81 -13.37
CA ASP A 136 -25.07 -12.22 -13.76
C ASP A 136 -25.95 -12.62 -12.54
N LYS A 137 -25.36 -12.70 -11.35
CA LYS A 137 -25.97 -13.15 -10.09
C LYS A 137 -26.36 -12.03 -9.12
N TRP A 138 -26.03 -10.76 -9.39
CA TRP A 138 -26.42 -9.61 -8.54
C TRP A 138 -27.74 -9.00 -9.04
N HIS A 139 -28.80 -9.81 -9.06
CA HIS A 139 -30.12 -9.39 -9.48
C HIS A 139 -31.17 -9.98 -8.54
N PHE A 140 -32.17 -9.16 -8.19
CA PHE A 140 -33.31 -9.60 -7.40
C PHE A 140 -34.53 -9.70 -8.31
N ASP A 141 -35.18 -10.87 -8.25
CA ASP A 141 -36.46 -11.15 -8.88
C ASP A 141 -37.41 -11.68 -7.80
N GLU A 142 -38.53 -10.99 -7.61
CA GLU A 142 -39.59 -11.30 -6.65
C GLU A 142 -40.10 -12.74 -6.80
N SER A 143 -40.17 -13.26 -8.03
CA SER A 143 -40.69 -14.62 -8.29
C SER A 143 -39.79 -15.72 -7.74
N THR A 144 -38.47 -15.48 -7.69
CA THR A 144 -37.46 -16.49 -7.36
C THR A 144 -37.29 -16.72 -5.86
N HIS A 145 -37.88 -15.88 -5.01
CA HIS A 145 -37.78 -15.92 -3.55
C HIS A 145 -36.33 -16.05 -3.01
N THR A 146 -35.37 -15.55 -3.79
CA THR A 146 -33.94 -15.63 -3.49
C THR A 146 -33.34 -14.24 -3.48
N ILE A 147 -32.58 -13.93 -2.43
CA ILE A 147 -31.94 -12.62 -2.24
C ILE A 147 -30.42 -12.82 -2.36
N PRO A 148 -29.76 -12.23 -3.36
CA PRO A 148 -28.30 -12.24 -3.40
C PRO A 148 -27.75 -11.30 -2.32
N ILE A 149 -26.75 -11.76 -1.58
CA ILE A 149 -26.22 -11.07 -0.42
C ILE A 149 -24.70 -11.00 -0.49
N ILE A 150 -24.15 -9.84 -0.16
CA ILE A 150 -22.72 -9.67 0.13
C ILE A 150 -22.57 -9.47 1.63
N ILE A 151 -21.71 -10.28 2.25
CA ILE A 151 -21.46 -10.20 3.70
C ILE A 151 -20.05 -9.66 4.01
N PRO A 152 -19.87 -8.98 5.16
CA PRO A 152 -18.55 -8.57 5.60
C PRO A 152 -17.64 -9.78 5.85
N ARG A 153 -16.41 -9.76 5.33
CA ARG A 153 -15.41 -10.82 5.59
C ARG A 153 -15.10 -10.93 7.08
N ASN A 154 -15.23 -9.83 7.82
CA ASN A 154 -15.05 -9.82 9.26
C ASN A 154 -16.02 -10.77 10.00
N TYR A 155 -17.23 -11.01 9.48
CA TYR A 155 -18.16 -11.98 10.09
C TYR A 155 -17.67 -13.42 9.92
N LEU A 156 -17.10 -13.75 8.75
CA LEU A 156 -16.47 -15.05 8.53
C LEU A 156 -15.23 -15.23 9.43
N ASN A 157 -14.44 -14.17 9.61
CA ASN A 157 -13.28 -14.18 10.50
C ASN A 157 -13.69 -14.37 11.97
N LEU A 158 -14.72 -13.67 12.43
CA LEU A 158 -15.28 -13.83 13.77
C LEU A 158 -15.73 -15.27 14.02
N TYR A 159 -16.40 -15.89 13.05
CA TYR A 159 -16.72 -17.31 13.13
C TYR A 159 -15.45 -18.16 13.20
N ASN A 160 -14.54 -18.04 12.24
CA ASN A 160 -13.39 -18.94 12.11
C ASN A 160 -12.38 -18.86 13.27
N PHE A 161 -12.05 -17.63 13.70
CA PHE A 161 -11.01 -17.39 14.70
C PHE A 161 -11.58 -17.18 16.10
N GLY A 162 -12.79 -16.61 16.22
CA GLY A 162 -13.44 -16.40 17.51
C GLY A 162 -14.20 -17.62 18.01
N PHE A 163 -15.09 -18.17 17.16
CA PHE A 163 -16.02 -19.22 17.58
C PHE A 163 -15.53 -20.63 17.27
N ALA A 164 -15.19 -20.91 16.01
CA ALA A 164 -14.85 -22.25 15.55
C ALA A 164 -13.56 -22.76 16.22
N GLN A 165 -12.54 -21.91 16.31
CA GLN A 165 -11.30 -22.24 17.00
C GLN A 165 -11.50 -22.52 18.51
N SER A 166 -12.38 -21.77 19.20
CA SER A 166 -12.61 -21.98 20.63
C SER A 166 -13.50 -23.19 20.94
N ARG A 167 -14.31 -23.62 19.97
CA ARG A 167 -15.25 -24.75 20.07
C ARG A 167 -14.80 -26.00 19.32
N ASN A 168 -13.59 -26.01 18.75
CA ASN A 168 -13.07 -27.07 17.87
C ASN A 168 -14.03 -27.43 16.71
N LEU A 169 -14.73 -26.43 16.17
CA LEU A 169 -15.56 -26.59 14.98
C LEU A 169 -14.72 -26.38 13.71
N PRO A 170 -15.13 -26.95 12.56
CA PRO A 170 -14.44 -26.73 11.30
C PRO A 170 -14.47 -25.26 10.89
N LYS A 171 -13.35 -24.78 10.34
CA LYS A 171 -13.29 -23.46 9.71
C LYS A 171 -14.01 -23.50 8.37
N LEU A 172 -14.71 -22.42 8.04
CA LEU A 172 -15.43 -22.25 6.79
C LEU A 172 -14.63 -21.36 5.85
N SER A 173 -14.48 -21.79 4.60
CA SER A 173 -13.93 -20.94 3.53
C SER A 173 -15.03 -20.10 2.90
N GLU A 174 -14.66 -19.03 2.19
CA GLU A 174 -15.61 -18.20 1.44
C GLU A 174 -16.38 -19.01 0.41
N GLY A 175 -15.69 -19.91 -0.31
CA GLY A 175 -16.33 -20.79 -1.29
C GLY A 175 -17.36 -21.73 -0.67
N LEU A 176 -17.10 -22.26 0.54
CA LEU A 176 -18.06 -23.11 1.24
C LEU A 176 -19.27 -22.30 1.75
N MET A 177 -19.02 -21.11 2.28
CA MET A 177 -20.10 -20.21 2.73
C MET A 177 -21.00 -19.75 1.58
N SER A 178 -20.45 -19.54 0.39
CA SER A 178 -21.23 -19.21 -0.81
C SER A 178 -22.17 -20.32 -1.29
N LEU A 179 -22.02 -21.55 -0.78
CA LEU A 179 -22.95 -22.66 -1.05
C LEU A 179 -24.11 -22.71 -0.04
N ILE A 180 -23.98 -22.03 1.10
CA ILE A 180 -24.98 -22.05 2.16
C ILE A 180 -26.10 -21.06 1.82
N GLN A 181 -27.33 -21.56 1.79
CA GLN A 181 -28.52 -20.73 1.70
C GLN A 181 -29.04 -20.42 3.10
N MET A 182 -29.08 -19.14 3.44
CA MET A 182 -29.61 -18.67 4.73
C MET A 182 -31.13 -18.57 4.67
N ASP A 183 -31.82 -18.97 5.73
CA ASP A 183 -33.25 -18.73 5.87
C ASP A 183 -33.48 -17.30 6.36
N ILE A 184 -34.03 -16.43 5.53
CA ILE A 184 -34.29 -15.05 5.88
C ILE A 184 -35.77 -14.89 6.17
N MET A 185 -36.09 -14.46 7.38
CA MET A 185 -37.45 -14.07 7.74
C MET A 185 -37.55 -12.56 7.76
N MET A 186 -38.48 -12.02 6.99
CA MET A 186 -38.79 -10.59 6.96
C MET A 186 -40.13 -10.35 7.62
N ARG A 187 -40.20 -9.33 8.48
CA ARG A 187 -41.41 -8.97 9.21
C ARG A 187 -41.61 -7.46 9.25
N GLY A 188 -42.79 -7.02 8.86
CA GLY A 188 -43.20 -5.62 8.86
C GLY A 188 -44.60 -5.45 8.28
N ASN A 189 -45.28 -4.36 8.62
CA ASN A 189 -46.63 -4.07 8.12
C ASN A 189 -47.65 -5.22 8.31
N GLY A 190 -47.55 -5.96 9.42
CA GLY A 190 -48.40 -7.13 9.69
C GLY A 190 -48.11 -8.38 8.83
N ARG A 191 -47.14 -8.30 7.90
CA ARG A 191 -46.70 -9.40 7.04
C ARG A 191 -45.49 -10.11 7.61
N VAL A 192 -45.40 -11.41 7.34
CA VAL A 192 -44.23 -12.25 7.63
C VAL A 192 -44.00 -13.12 6.40
N GLU A 193 -42.82 -12.99 5.79
CA GLU A 193 -42.43 -13.79 4.63
C GLU A 193 -41.04 -14.39 4.84
N GLN A 194 -40.80 -15.54 4.20
CA GLN A 194 -39.53 -16.27 4.25
C GLN A 194 -38.90 -16.32 2.86
N TYR A 195 -37.63 -15.94 2.78
CA TYR A 195 -36.81 -15.93 1.57
C TYR A 195 -35.52 -16.71 1.81
N LYS A 196 -34.88 -17.14 0.72
CA LYS A 196 -33.54 -17.74 0.79
C LYS A 196 -32.48 -16.70 0.48
N GLY A 197 -31.54 -16.51 1.39
CA GLY A 197 -30.37 -15.66 1.20
C GLY A 197 -29.22 -16.43 0.58
N ASN A 198 -28.75 -15.98 -0.57
CA ASN A 198 -27.61 -16.58 -1.26
C ASN A 198 -26.38 -15.68 -1.14
N ILE A 199 -25.29 -16.19 -0.56
CA ILE A 199 -24.06 -15.42 -0.38
C ILE A 199 -23.27 -15.42 -1.70
N VAL A 200 -23.36 -14.31 -2.44
CA VAL A 200 -22.69 -14.18 -3.75
C VAL A 200 -21.30 -13.55 -3.66
N GLY A 201 -20.93 -12.99 -2.50
CA GLY A 201 -19.62 -12.38 -2.31
C GLY A 201 -19.33 -11.93 -0.89
N PHE A 202 -18.08 -11.53 -0.67
CA PHE A 202 -17.55 -11.03 0.60
C PHE A 202 -16.86 -9.68 0.41
N SER A 203 -17.02 -8.77 1.38
CA SER A 203 -16.38 -7.45 1.35
C SER A 203 -15.53 -7.21 2.60
N ASN A 204 -14.34 -6.64 2.43
CA ASN A 204 -13.49 -6.10 3.51
C ASN A 204 -13.75 -4.61 3.77
N ARG A 205 -14.39 -3.90 2.83
CA ARG A 205 -14.63 -2.44 2.85
C ARG A 205 -16.03 -2.04 3.32
N LEU A 206 -16.86 -3.01 3.68
CA LEU A 206 -18.24 -2.80 4.09
C LEU A 206 -18.51 -3.62 5.34
N ASN A 207 -18.87 -2.95 6.44
CA ASN A 207 -19.26 -3.60 7.69
C ASN A 207 -20.77 -3.75 7.80
N THR A 208 -21.42 -4.08 6.67
CA THR A 208 -22.87 -4.26 6.58
C THR A 208 -23.23 -5.39 5.61
N ILE A 209 -24.43 -5.94 5.77
CA ILE A 209 -24.95 -6.98 4.90
C ILE A 209 -25.64 -6.29 3.72
N LEU A 210 -24.99 -6.36 2.56
CA LEU A 210 -25.48 -5.71 1.36
C LEU A 210 -26.45 -6.59 0.58
N VAL A 211 -27.49 -5.96 0.07
CA VAL A 211 -28.49 -6.52 -0.86
C VAL A 211 -28.69 -5.56 -2.05
N PRO A 212 -29.25 -6.03 -3.18
CA PRO A 212 -29.54 -5.16 -4.32
C PRO A 212 -30.47 -4.01 -3.96
N GLN A 213 -30.25 -2.85 -4.60
CA GLN A 213 -31.09 -1.67 -4.37
C GLN A 213 -32.55 -1.91 -4.77
N SER A 214 -32.79 -2.70 -5.82
CA SER A 214 -34.13 -3.08 -6.27
C SER A 214 -34.90 -3.86 -5.18
N PHE A 215 -34.25 -4.84 -4.56
CA PHE A 215 -34.81 -5.59 -3.44
C PHE A 215 -35.13 -4.68 -2.25
N MET A 216 -34.18 -3.83 -1.84
CA MET A 216 -34.37 -2.96 -0.68
C MET A 216 -35.55 -2.00 -0.88
N LYS A 217 -35.69 -1.44 -2.09
CA LYS A 217 -36.82 -0.56 -2.43
C LYS A 217 -38.15 -1.31 -2.34
N TRP A 218 -38.25 -2.46 -2.99
CA TRP A 218 -39.45 -3.31 -2.95
C TRP A 218 -39.80 -3.74 -1.53
N ALA A 219 -38.82 -4.17 -0.74
CA ALA A 219 -39.04 -4.67 0.61
C ALA A 219 -39.48 -3.54 1.57
N ASN A 220 -38.85 -2.37 1.49
CA ASN A 220 -39.27 -1.22 2.28
C ASN A 220 -40.71 -0.78 1.92
N GLU A 221 -41.08 -0.76 0.64
CA GLU A 221 -42.45 -0.43 0.20
C GLU A 221 -43.49 -1.43 0.71
N ASN A 222 -43.18 -2.74 0.74
CA ASN A 222 -44.12 -3.78 1.15
C ASN A 222 -44.22 -3.97 2.68
N PHE A 223 -43.10 -3.94 3.38
CA PHE A 223 -43.01 -4.25 4.80
C PHE A 223 -42.98 -3.00 5.71
N ALA A 224 -42.74 -1.81 5.16
CA ALA A 224 -42.72 -0.55 5.91
C ALA A 224 -43.22 0.65 5.07
N PRO A 225 -44.45 0.58 4.50
CA PRO A 225 -44.97 1.66 3.67
C PRO A 225 -45.04 2.97 4.44
N GLY A 226 -44.59 4.06 3.80
CA GLY A 226 -44.60 5.40 4.38
C GLY A 226 -43.44 5.72 5.34
N ALA A 227 -42.52 4.77 5.57
CA ALA A 227 -41.27 5.06 6.28
C ALA A 227 -40.26 5.72 5.32
N GLU A 228 -39.89 6.98 5.58
CA GLU A 228 -38.77 7.62 4.89
C GLU A 228 -37.45 7.21 5.53
N ALA A 229 -36.62 6.51 4.76
CA ALA A 229 -35.27 6.17 5.18
C ALA A 229 -34.36 7.40 5.04
N GLN A 230 -33.93 7.96 6.17
CA GLN A 230 -32.85 8.95 6.18
C GLN A 230 -31.49 8.24 6.28
N PRO A 231 -30.54 8.49 5.36
CA PRO A 231 -29.29 7.77 5.33
C PRO A 231 -28.39 8.20 6.50
N SER A 232 -27.94 7.24 7.30
CA SER A 232 -26.92 7.43 8.34
C SER A 232 -25.48 7.37 7.78
N ARG A 233 -25.34 6.81 6.57
CA ARG A 233 -24.08 6.59 5.87
C ARG A 233 -24.18 7.07 4.42
N LEU A 234 -23.10 7.65 3.93
CA LEU A 234 -22.94 7.98 2.50
C LEU A 234 -21.73 7.23 1.93
N ILE A 235 -21.81 6.81 0.68
CA ILE A 235 -20.68 6.29 -0.10
C ILE A 235 -20.27 7.35 -1.11
N ILE A 236 -19.00 7.72 -1.13
CA ILE A 236 -18.49 8.83 -1.94
C ILE A 236 -17.37 8.29 -2.82
N GLU A 237 -17.56 8.31 -4.14
CA GLU A 237 -16.49 8.06 -5.10
C GLU A 237 -15.60 9.29 -5.16
N VAL A 238 -14.30 9.12 -4.96
CA VAL A 238 -13.33 10.21 -4.88
C VAL A 238 -12.26 10.09 -5.97
N ASN A 239 -11.64 11.22 -6.30
CA ASN A 239 -10.53 11.25 -7.24
C ASN A 239 -9.28 10.53 -6.70
N ASN A 240 -8.99 10.74 -5.41
CA ASN A 240 -7.87 10.15 -4.72
C ASN A 240 -8.25 9.98 -3.23
N PRO A 241 -8.43 8.74 -2.74
CA PRO A 241 -8.74 8.50 -1.33
C PRO A 241 -7.70 9.03 -0.33
N ALA A 242 -6.46 9.26 -0.77
CA ALA A 242 -5.37 9.80 0.03
C ALA A 242 -5.25 11.34 -0.02
N ASP A 243 -6.21 12.05 -0.62
CA ASP A 243 -6.20 13.50 -0.62
C ASP A 243 -6.43 14.08 0.79
N SER A 244 -5.44 14.86 1.26
CA SER A 244 -5.48 15.56 2.54
C SER A 244 -6.66 16.54 2.70
N SER A 245 -7.22 17.04 1.59
CA SER A 245 -8.36 17.95 1.61
C SER A 245 -9.63 17.30 2.17
N ILE A 246 -9.78 15.98 1.94
CA ILE A 246 -10.90 15.17 2.45
C ILE A 246 -10.86 15.15 3.99
N ALA A 247 -9.68 14.90 4.56
CA ALA A 247 -9.50 14.87 6.02
C ALA A 247 -9.88 16.19 6.69
N GLY A 248 -9.41 17.31 6.12
CA GLY A 248 -9.72 18.65 6.63
C GLY A 248 -11.21 18.98 6.56
N TYR A 249 -11.87 18.61 5.45
CA TYR A 249 -13.32 18.80 5.29
C TYR A 249 -14.11 17.96 6.29
N PHE A 250 -13.81 16.67 6.42
CA PHE A 250 -14.49 15.75 7.33
C PHE A 250 -14.34 16.19 8.77
N GLN A 251 -13.14 16.62 9.18
CA GLN A 251 -12.90 17.16 10.52
C GLN A 251 -13.72 18.42 10.78
N LYS A 252 -13.79 19.35 9.82
CA LYS A 252 -14.58 20.60 9.95
C LYS A 252 -16.08 20.32 10.05
N LYS A 253 -16.58 19.31 9.34
CA LYS A 253 -17.99 18.92 9.33
C LYS A 253 -18.38 17.93 10.43
N GLY A 254 -17.41 17.37 11.15
CA GLY A 254 -17.65 16.33 12.16
C GLY A 254 -18.08 14.99 11.54
N TYR A 255 -17.58 14.68 10.34
CA TYR A 255 -17.79 13.40 9.69
C TYR A 255 -16.64 12.44 10.00
N GLU A 256 -16.94 11.15 10.07
CA GLU A 256 -15.99 10.07 10.31
C GLU A 256 -16.04 9.07 9.14
N THR A 257 -14.98 8.28 8.97
CA THR A 257 -14.92 7.24 7.93
C THR A 257 -14.91 5.86 8.54
N GLU A 258 -15.77 4.97 8.04
CA GLU A 258 -16.01 3.64 8.62
C GLU A 258 -14.80 2.70 8.54
N ASP A 259 -13.99 2.81 7.48
CA ASP A 259 -12.83 1.93 7.24
C ASP A 259 -11.50 2.52 7.75
N GLY A 260 -11.50 3.66 8.44
CA GLY A 260 -10.26 4.35 8.77
C GLY A 260 -9.42 4.71 7.52
N LYS A 261 -10.03 4.84 6.34
CA LYS A 261 -9.30 5.14 5.09
C LYS A 261 -8.60 6.49 5.10
N LEU A 262 -9.13 7.45 5.85
CA LEU A 262 -8.40 8.67 6.15
C LEU A 262 -7.06 8.35 6.84
N ASP A 263 -7.01 7.32 7.68
CA ASP A 263 -5.80 6.83 8.32
C ASP A 263 -4.94 5.95 7.40
N ALA A 264 -5.51 5.23 6.43
CA ALA A 264 -4.71 4.57 5.38
C ALA A 264 -4.00 5.59 4.46
N GLY A 265 -4.69 6.69 4.11
CA GLY A 265 -4.09 7.83 3.41
C GLY A 265 -2.99 8.50 4.23
N LYS A 266 -3.24 8.76 5.52
CA LYS A 266 -2.20 9.24 6.45
C LYS A 266 -1.04 8.26 6.59
N THR A 267 -1.32 6.96 6.72
CA THR A 267 -0.30 5.91 6.88
C THR A 267 0.54 5.78 5.61
N THR A 268 -0.07 5.89 4.43
CA THR A 268 0.66 5.94 3.15
C THR A 268 1.52 7.19 3.05
N TYR A 269 1.00 8.33 3.53
CA TYR A 269 1.78 9.57 3.62
C TYR A 269 2.97 9.45 4.59
N PHE A 270 2.74 8.90 5.80
CA PHE A 270 3.78 8.63 6.78
C PHE A 270 4.81 7.65 6.24
N LEU A 271 4.37 6.58 5.57
CA LEU A 271 5.25 5.62 4.90
C LEU A 271 6.10 6.32 3.84
N ARG A 272 5.49 7.15 2.98
CA ARG A 272 6.22 7.94 1.98
C ARG A 272 7.23 8.89 2.63
N LEU A 273 6.87 9.54 3.74
CA LEU A 273 7.74 10.46 4.46
C LEU A 273 8.93 9.75 5.10
N ILE A 274 8.69 8.64 5.81
CA ILE A 274 9.75 7.82 6.42
C ILE A 274 10.67 7.25 5.33
N VAL A 275 10.11 6.64 4.28
CA VAL A 275 10.88 6.13 3.14
C VAL A 275 11.68 7.26 2.49
N GLY A 276 11.09 8.45 2.32
CA GLY A 276 11.77 9.62 1.78
C GLY A 276 12.97 10.07 2.62
N ILE A 277 12.82 10.10 3.95
CA ILE A 277 13.91 10.42 4.88
C ILE A 277 15.02 9.36 4.78
N VAL A 278 14.67 8.08 4.83
CA VAL A 278 15.65 6.98 4.77
C VAL A 278 16.39 6.98 3.41
N LEU A 279 15.69 7.23 2.31
CA LEU A 279 16.28 7.45 0.99
C LEU A 279 17.28 8.61 1.00
N GLY A 280 16.88 9.76 1.59
CA GLY A 280 17.74 10.93 1.71
C GLY A 280 19.03 10.63 2.48
N VAL A 281 18.91 9.93 3.62
CA VAL A 281 20.06 9.49 4.43
C VAL A 281 20.96 8.55 3.64
N GLY A 282 20.41 7.56 2.93
CA GLY A 282 21.18 6.62 2.12
C GLY A 282 21.94 7.31 0.97
N LEU A 283 21.31 8.26 0.29
CA LEU A 283 21.96 9.08 -0.73
C LEU A 283 23.07 9.96 -0.13
N PHE A 284 22.83 10.57 1.02
CA PHE A 284 23.83 11.39 1.71
C PHE A 284 25.07 10.58 2.10
N ILE A 285 24.87 9.38 2.67
CA ILE A 285 25.98 8.45 2.99
C ILE A 285 26.76 8.08 1.73
N SER A 286 26.06 7.83 0.62
CA SER A 286 26.69 7.48 -0.66
C SER A 286 27.57 8.63 -1.20
N ILE A 287 27.07 9.87 -1.11
CA ILE A 287 27.83 11.08 -1.49
C ILE A 287 29.04 11.30 -0.57
N LEU A 288 28.86 11.11 0.74
CA LEU A 288 29.96 11.25 1.70
C LEU A 288 31.04 10.19 1.49
N SER A 289 30.64 8.95 1.22
CA SER A 289 31.55 7.87 0.84
C SER A 289 32.37 8.24 -0.40
N PHE A 290 31.70 8.79 -1.42
CA PHE A 290 32.36 9.27 -2.62
C PHE A 290 33.39 10.37 -2.33
N TYR A 291 33.06 11.33 -1.46
CA TYR A 291 33.99 12.39 -1.03
C TYR A 291 35.23 11.80 -0.34
N ILE A 292 35.06 10.81 0.53
CA ILE A 292 36.17 10.13 1.22
C ILE A 292 37.09 9.42 0.23
N LEU A 293 36.53 8.75 -0.79
CA LEU A 293 37.34 8.12 -1.85
C LEU A 293 38.10 9.15 -2.68
N MET A 294 37.45 10.26 -3.03
CA MET A 294 38.11 11.35 -3.75
C MET A 294 39.29 11.91 -2.94
N LEU A 295 39.07 12.17 -1.65
CA LEU A 295 40.10 12.66 -0.74
C LEU A 295 41.26 11.65 -0.59
N SER A 296 40.95 10.35 -0.50
CA SER A 296 41.95 9.28 -0.46
C SER A 296 42.81 9.28 -1.73
N ILE A 297 42.18 9.31 -2.92
CA ILE A 297 42.91 9.39 -4.20
C ILE A 297 43.75 10.68 -4.25
N PHE A 298 43.23 11.80 -3.78
CA PHE A 298 43.97 13.06 -3.75
C PHE A 298 45.20 13.02 -2.85
N LEU A 299 45.07 12.49 -1.62
CA LEU A 299 46.20 12.29 -0.72
C LEU A 299 47.26 11.34 -1.31
N LEU A 300 46.83 10.31 -2.02
CA LEU A 300 47.73 9.38 -2.73
C LEU A 300 48.48 10.05 -3.88
N LEU A 301 47.80 10.92 -4.63
CA LEU A 301 48.41 11.70 -5.71
C LEU A 301 49.41 12.71 -5.13
N GLN A 302 49.05 13.44 -4.06
CA GLN A 302 49.94 14.40 -3.40
C GLN A 302 51.19 13.75 -2.81
N LYS A 303 51.04 12.59 -2.14
CA LYS A 303 52.16 11.88 -1.49
C LYS A 303 53.15 11.25 -2.47
N ASN A 304 52.76 11.07 -3.74
CA ASN A 304 53.60 10.48 -4.80
C ASN A 304 53.91 11.45 -5.97
N THR A 305 53.75 12.75 -5.75
CA THR A 305 53.92 13.83 -6.75
C THR A 305 55.26 13.77 -7.48
N THR A 306 56.37 13.55 -6.78
CA THR A 306 57.73 13.46 -7.37
C THR A 306 57.93 12.27 -8.30
N LYS A 307 57.26 11.14 -8.05
CA LYS A 307 57.33 9.94 -8.91
C LYS A 307 56.39 10.05 -10.12
N LEU A 308 55.24 10.71 -9.95
CA LEU A 308 54.31 11.01 -11.04
C LEU A 308 54.89 12.04 -12.01
N GLU A 309 55.62 13.04 -11.51
CA GLU A 309 56.39 13.99 -12.34
C GLU A 309 57.46 13.27 -13.16
N SER A 310 58.23 12.36 -12.56
CA SER A 310 59.22 11.56 -13.29
C SER A 310 58.58 10.70 -14.40
N LEU A 311 57.37 10.17 -14.18
CA LEU A 311 56.61 9.42 -15.18
C LEU A 311 56.04 10.31 -16.31
N LEU A 312 55.56 11.51 -15.98
CA LEU A 312 55.08 12.49 -16.96
C LEU A 312 56.24 13.03 -17.82
N LEU A 313 57.40 13.28 -17.22
CA LEU A 313 58.62 13.73 -17.91
C LEU A 313 59.18 12.69 -18.90
N ILE A 314 58.85 11.41 -18.74
CA ILE A 314 59.20 10.32 -19.68
C ILE A 314 58.22 10.27 -20.89
N GLY A 315 57.24 11.17 -20.98
CA GLY A 315 56.34 11.30 -22.14
C GLY A 315 54.99 10.58 -22.01
N TYR A 316 54.57 10.24 -20.78
CA TYR A 316 53.26 9.63 -20.55
C TYR A 316 52.12 10.65 -20.66
N SER A 317 51.03 10.31 -21.36
CA SER A 317 49.86 11.18 -21.45
C SER A 317 48.98 11.13 -20.18
N PRO A 318 48.43 12.28 -19.72
CA PRO A 318 47.62 12.36 -18.48
C PRO A 318 46.44 11.38 -18.43
N ASN A 319 45.83 11.08 -19.58
CA ASN A 319 44.72 10.12 -19.67
C ASN A 319 45.14 8.67 -19.40
N ARG A 320 46.39 8.26 -19.70
CA ARG A 320 46.86 6.89 -19.44
C ARG A 320 47.15 6.63 -17.96
N VAL A 321 47.44 7.69 -17.20
CA VAL A 321 47.64 7.61 -15.74
C VAL A 321 46.30 7.52 -15.01
N ALA A 322 45.22 8.08 -15.56
CA ALA A 322 43.87 8.06 -14.97
C ALA A 322 43.13 6.71 -15.10
N LEU A 323 43.44 5.92 -16.12
CA LEU A 323 42.70 4.69 -16.47
C LEU A 323 42.69 3.61 -15.37
N PRO A 324 43.80 3.28 -14.69
CA PRO A 324 43.80 2.25 -13.65
C PRO A 324 42.97 2.64 -12.42
N TYR A 325 42.93 3.93 -12.08
CA TYR A 325 42.10 4.45 -11.00
C TYR A 325 40.61 4.38 -11.36
N GLN A 326 40.25 4.74 -12.60
CA GLN A 326 38.88 4.62 -13.10
C GLN A 326 38.42 3.15 -13.10
N LEU A 327 39.25 2.23 -13.58
CA LEU A 327 38.94 0.80 -13.61
C LEU A 327 38.74 0.24 -12.20
N LEU A 328 39.60 0.63 -11.24
CA LEU A 328 39.50 0.17 -9.86
C LEU A 328 38.21 0.64 -9.20
N THR A 329 37.83 1.92 -9.36
CA THR A 329 36.60 2.40 -8.73
C THR A 329 35.34 1.88 -9.42
N VAL A 330 35.33 1.75 -10.74
CA VAL A 330 34.19 1.15 -11.46
C VAL A 330 34.04 -0.32 -11.06
N GLY A 331 35.14 -1.08 -11.01
CA GLY A 331 35.13 -2.47 -10.54
C GLY A 331 34.60 -2.60 -9.11
N LEU A 332 35.03 -1.71 -8.21
CA LEU A 332 34.57 -1.71 -6.83
C LEU A 332 33.07 -1.36 -6.73
N ASN A 333 32.58 -0.43 -7.53
CA ASN A 333 31.15 -0.10 -7.61
C ASN A 333 30.31 -1.26 -8.16
N ILE A 334 30.84 -2.06 -9.10
CA ILE A 334 30.15 -3.27 -9.59
C ILE A 334 30.01 -4.29 -8.45
N VAL A 335 31.09 -4.53 -7.70
CA VAL A 335 31.05 -5.46 -6.55
C VAL A 335 30.05 -4.98 -5.51
N VAL A 336 30.04 -3.67 -5.21
CA VAL A 336 29.05 -3.05 -4.31
C VAL A 336 27.63 -3.29 -4.81
N LEU A 337 27.36 -3.04 -6.10
CA LEU A 337 26.03 -3.25 -6.68
C LEU A 337 25.55 -4.69 -6.52
N VAL A 338 26.38 -5.67 -6.89
CA VAL A 338 26.03 -7.10 -6.79
C VAL A 338 25.75 -7.50 -5.35
N LEU A 339 26.59 -7.06 -4.41
CA LEU A 339 26.41 -7.37 -2.98
C LEU A 339 25.20 -6.67 -2.39
N SER A 340 24.96 -5.41 -2.71
CA SER A 340 23.77 -4.68 -2.25
C SER A 340 22.48 -5.35 -2.75
N VAL A 341 22.42 -5.76 -4.02
CA VAL A 341 21.24 -6.47 -4.57
C VAL A 341 21.06 -7.83 -3.88
N GLY A 342 22.15 -8.59 -3.67
CA GLY A 342 22.08 -9.87 -2.96
C GLY A 342 21.60 -9.75 -1.51
N LEU A 343 22.07 -8.73 -0.79
CA LEU A 343 21.62 -8.44 0.58
C LEU A 343 20.15 -8.01 0.64
N VAL A 344 19.70 -7.18 -0.31
CA VAL A 344 18.30 -6.76 -0.41
C VAL A 344 17.40 -7.97 -0.71
N TYR A 345 17.83 -8.89 -1.59
CA TYR A 345 17.12 -10.13 -1.86
C TYR A 345 16.95 -10.98 -0.59
N TRP A 346 18.02 -11.14 0.19
CA TRP A 346 17.99 -11.91 1.42
C TRP A 346 17.10 -11.28 2.49
N LEU A 347 17.25 -9.97 2.74
CA LEU A 347 16.39 -9.22 3.68
C LEU A 347 14.91 -9.26 3.28
N ARG A 348 14.65 -9.22 1.97
CA ARG A 348 13.30 -9.33 1.40
C ARG A 348 12.61 -10.64 1.73
N GLY A 349 13.32 -11.76 1.65
CA GLY A 349 12.77 -13.05 2.08
C GLY A 349 12.32 -13.02 3.54
N TYR A 350 13.10 -12.39 4.42
CA TYR A 350 12.81 -12.35 5.85
C TYR A 350 11.55 -11.51 6.19
N TYR A 351 11.46 -10.28 5.67
CA TYR A 351 10.30 -9.44 5.98
C TYR A 351 9.03 -9.89 5.24
N LEU A 352 9.13 -10.44 4.02
CA LEU A 352 7.95 -10.92 3.30
C LEU A 352 7.31 -12.12 3.98
N ASN A 353 8.10 -13.07 4.51
CA ASN A 353 7.56 -14.18 5.28
C ASN A 353 6.75 -13.69 6.49
N SER A 354 7.24 -12.64 7.17
CA SER A 354 6.54 -12.02 8.31
C SER A 354 5.25 -11.32 7.88
N ILE A 355 5.25 -10.65 6.72
CA ILE A 355 4.07 -9.96 6.18
C ILE A 355 3.03 -10.98 5.69
N GLN A 356 3.44 -12.06 5.00
CA GLN A 356 2.53 -13.09 4.50
C GLN A 356 1.83 -13.89 5.61
N LEU A 357 2.48 -14.05 6.76
CA LEU A 357 1.85 -14.61 7.96
C LEU A 357 0.67 -13.77 8.45
N LEU A 358 0.74 -12.45 8.28
CA LEU A 358 -0.30 -11.51 8.69
C LEU A 358 -1.33 -11.25 7.58
N PHE A 359 -0.90 -11.30 6.32
CA PHE A 359 -1.71 -11.00 5.14
C PHE A 359 -1.44 -12.02 4.01
N PRO A 360 -2.09 -13.19 4.04
CA PRO A 360 -1.80 -14.30 3.12
C PRO A 360 -2.10 -14.04 1.64
N GLN A 361 -2.84 -12.98 1.30
CA GLN A 361 -3.33 -12.68 -0.05
C GLN A 361 -2.47 -11.66 -0.82
N LEU A 362 -1.35 -11.19 -0.26
CA LEU A 362 -0.53 -10.18 -0.92
C LEU A 362 0.23 -10.75 -2.12
N GLU A 363 -0.01 -10.17 -3.30
CA GLU A 363 0.82 -10.42 -4.47
C GLU A 363 2.24 -9.90 -4.21
N THR A 364 3.23 -10.78 -4.32
CA THR A 364 4.62 -10.39 -4.11
C THR A 364 5.05 -9.41 -5.19
N GLY A 365 5.49 -8.21 -4.79
CA GLY A 365 6.02 -7.22 -5.72
C GLY A 365 7.23 -7.75 -6.52
N SER A 366 7.56 -7.09 -7.62
CA SER A 366 8.71 -7.49 -8.43
C SER A 366 10.02 -6.86 -7.93
N LEU A 367 11.12 -7.61 -7.95
CA LEU A 367 12.47 -7.14 -7.62
C LEU A 367 13.08 -6.23 -8.69
N TRP A 368 12.48 -6.15 -9.87
CA TRP A 368 12.97 -5.34 -10.99
C TRP A 368 13.09 -3.85 -10.64
N VAL A 369 12.27 -3.34 -9.72
CA VAL A 369 12.34 -1.93 -9.29
C VAL A 369 13.62 -1.63 -8.52
N ALA A 370 14.00 -2.49 -7.56
CA ALA A 370 15.28 -2.32 -6.86
C ALA A 370 16.47 -2.48 -7.80
N VAL A 371 16.45 -3.49 -8.69
CA VAL A 371 17.55 -3.73 -9.63
C VAL A 371 17.74 -2.55 -10.58
N SER A 372 16.66 -2.03 -11.16
CA SER A 372 16.72 -0.86 -12.05
C SER A 372 17.22 0.40 -11.35
N MET A 373 16.76 0.67 -10.12
CA MET A 373 17.27 1.78 -9.31
C MET A 373 18.76 1.63 -8.98
N GLY A 374 19.20 0.40 -8.70
CA GLY A 374 20.61 0.09 -8.42
C GLY A 374 21.51 0.35 -9.63
N ILE A 375 21.06 -0.08 -10.82
CA ILE A 375 21.77 0.18 -12.08
C ILE A 375 21.82 1.70 -12.35
N LEU A 376 20.72 2.43 -12.13
CA LEU A 376 20.68 3.88 -12.29
C LEU A 376 21.69 4.59 -11.37
N LEU A 377 21.68 4.25 -10.08
CA LEU A 377 22.64 4.80 -9.11
C LEU A 377 24.08 4.46 -9.47
N PHE A 378 24.34 3.22 -9.87
CA PHE A 378 25.65 2.78 -10.33
C PHE A 378 26.15 3.63 -11.51
N LEU A 379 25.30 3.88 -12.51
CA LEU A 379 25.65 4.69 -13.67
C LEU A 379 25.95 6.13 -13.27
N VAL A 380 25.07 6.76 -12.47
CA VAL A 380 25.24 8.14 -12.00
C VAL A 380 26.54 8.30 -11.21
N VAL A 381 26.78 7.43 -10.23
CA VAL A 381 27.99 7.47 -9.39
C VAL A 381 29.24 7.22 -10.23
N SER A 382 29.20 6.27 -11.17
CA SER A 382 30.35 5.95 -12.02
C SER A 382 30.68 7.09 -12.98
N VAL A 383 29.68 7.76 -13.57
CA VAL A 383 29.90 8.92 -14.44
C VAL A 383 30.47 10.10 -13.66
N ILE A 384 29.89 10.45 -12.50
CA ILE A 384 30.39 11.52 -11.63
C ILE A 384 31.84 11.26 -11.22
N ASN A 385 32.16 10.00 -10.92
CA ASN A 385 33.49 9.60 -10.53
C ASN A 385 34.50 9.78 -11.68
N ILE A 386 34.17 9.29 -12.88
CA ILE A 386 35.04 9.44 -14.06
C ILE A 386 35.28 10.93 -14.37
N LEU A 387 34.23 11.76 -14.33
CA LEU A 387 34.33 13.19 -14.61
C LEU A 387 35.20 13.92 -13.57
N THR A 388 35.00 13.62 -12.29
CA THR A 388 35.74 14.26 -11.20
C THR A 388 37.23 13.91 -11.23
N VAL A 389 37.55 12.62 -11.46
CA VAL A 389 38.94 12.16 -11.60
C VAL A 389 39.61 12.83 -12.80
N ARG A 390 38.94 12.90 -13.96
CA ARG A 390 39.47 13.59 -15.15
C ARG A 390 39.71 15.08 -14.90
N LYS A 391 38.72 15.79 -14.32
CA LYS A 391 38.81 17.24 -14.04
C LYS A 391 39.95 17.56 -13.06
N LYS A 392 40.14 16.73 -12.04
CA LYS A 392 41.20 16.92 -11.04
C LYS A 392 42.59 16.71 -11.63
N ILE A 393 42.78 15.65 -12.43
CA ILE A 393 44.06 15.37 -13.11
C ILE A 393 44.41 16.50 -14.08
N PHE A 394 43.42 17.02 -14.83
CA PHE A 394 43.63 18.16 -15.73
C PHE A 394 43.97 19.44 -14.97
N SER A 395 43.31 19.72 -13.84
CA SER A 395 43.60 20.89 -13.00
C SER A 395 45.00 20.87 -12.38
N ILE A 396 45.52 19.69 -12.01
CA ILE A 396 46.89 19.53 -11.52
C ILE A 396 47.90 19.83 -12.64
N TRP A 397 47.58 19.49 -13.89
CA TRP A 397 48.42 19.76 -15.05
C TRP A 397 48.45 21.26 -15.41
N THR A 398 47.32 21.96 -15.37
CA THR A 398 47.23 23.38 -15.73
C THR A 398 47.82 24.34 -14.69
N HIS A 399 47.90 23.95 -13.41
CA HIS A 399 48.44 24.82 -12.35
C HIS A 399 49.98 24.80 -12.23
N LYS A 400 50.67 24.02 -13.06
CA LYS A 400 52.13 23.84 -13.02
C LYS A 400 52.82 24.00 -14.38
N SER A 401 52.08 24.38 -15.43
CA SER A 401 52.64 24.84 -16.71
C SER A 401 52.85 26.34 -16.73
#